data_AF-A0A1B6L0N8-F1
#
_entry.id   AF-A0A1B6L0N8-F1
#
_cell.length_a   1.000
_cell.length_b   1.000
_cell.length_c   1.000
_cell.angle_alpha   90.00
_cell.angle_beta   90.00
_cell.angle_gamma   90.00
#
_symmetry.space_group_name_H-M   'P 1'
#
loop_
_entity.id
_entity.type
_entity.pdbx_description
1 polymer ?
#
loop_
_entity_poly.entity_id
_entity_poly.type
_entity_poly.pdbx_seq_one_letter_code
_entity_poly.pdbx_strand_id
1 'polypeptide(L)'
;MLSSQNIERLELPPTRVTSTSATSIDMVCSNLNSKDINVEVITTGLSDHKAQISTINVQPKNLKLPSSTRRQYNQENLNQLKVMLSNVTWCDVYNNIEVDQAYDNFNNTLNLALNTTCPIKKLR
;
A
#
# COMPACT_ATOMS: atom_id res chain seq x y z
N MET A 1 10.42 -28.88 -4.60
CA MET A 1 9.28 -28.04 -4.13
C MET A 1 9.14 -26.76 -4.95
N LEU A 2 10.22 -26.03 -5.27
CA LEU A 2 10.19 -24.91 -6.25
C LEU A 2 10.49 -25.35 -7.69
N SER A 3 11.46 -26.25 -7.88
CA SER A 3 11.81 -26.82 -9.20
C SER A 3 10.63 -27.53 -9.88
N SER A 4 9.74 -28.15 -9.11
CA SER A 4 8.50 -28.78 -9.60
C SER A 4 7.49 -27.78 -10.18
N GLN A 5 7.68 -26.48 -9.97
CA GLN A 5 6.86 -25.39 -10.50
C GLN A 5 7.62 -24.56 -11.56
N ASN A 6 8.71 -25.11 -12.11
CA ASN A 6 9.59 -24.42 -13.07
C ASN A 6 10.18 -23.10 -12.52
N ILE A 7 10.33 -23.00 -11.20
CA ILE A 7 10.94 -21.84 -10.55
C ILE A 7 12.41 -22.17 -10.30
N GLU A 8 13.28 -21.38 -10.92
CA GLU A 8 14.73 -21.52 -10.81
C GLU A 8 15.32 -20.31 -10.09
N ARG A 9 16.44 -20.54 -9.40
CA ARG A 9 17.22 -19.48 -8.77
C ARG A 9 18.00 -18.75 -9.86
N LEU A 10 17.83 -17.43 -9.93
CA LEU A 10 18.64 -16.59 -10.81
C LEU A 10 20.06 -16.48 -10.29
N GLU A 11 21.04 -16.45 -11.21
CA GLU A 11 22.43 -16.23 -10.87
C GLU A 11 22.63 -14.77 -10.43
N LEU A 12 23.10 -14.58 -9.20
CA LEU A 12 23.35 -13.28 -8.60
C LEU A 12 24.79 -13.20 -8.11
N PRO A 13 25.45 -12.03 -8.21
CA PRO A 13 26.72 -11.80 -7.52
C PRO A 13 26.52 -11.89 -5.99
N PRO A 14 27.60 -11.90 -5.18
CA PRO A 14 27.50 -11.95 -3.73
C PRO A 14 26.59 -10.85 -3.17
N THR A 15 25.55 -11.27 -2.47
CA THR A 15 24.54 -10.42 -1.83
C THR A 15 24.88 -10.11 -0.38
N ARG A 16 25.78 -10.86 0.26
CA ARG A 16 26.38 -10.52 1.54
C ARG A 16 27.89 -10.45 1.42
N VAL A 17 28.48 -9.32 1.81
CA VAL A 17 29.93 -9.11 1.75
C VAL A 17 30.42 -8.61 3.11
N THR A 18 31.32 -9.38 3.71
CA THR A 18 32.00 -9.09 4.97
C THR A 18 33.50 -8.92 4.70
N SER A 19 34.30 -8.61 5.73
CA SER A 19 35.76 -8.54 5.61
C SER A 19 36.42 -9.87 5.24
N THR A 20 35.78 -11.01 5.53
CA THR A 20 36.36 -12.36 5.37
C THR A 20 35.64 -13.22 4.34
N SER A 21 34.45 -12.83 3.88
CA SER A 21 33.66 -13.63 2.96
C SER A 21 32.73 -12.80 2.07
N ALA A 22 32.47 -13.32 0.87
CA ALA A 22 31.47 -12.80 -0.06
C ALA A 22 30.59 -13.98 -0.49
N THR A 23 29.31 -13.95 -0.12
CA THR A 23 28.37 -15.05 -0.36
C THR A 23 27.07 -14.54 -0.98
N SER A 24 26.44 -15.37 -1.82
CA SER A 24 25.12 -15.11 -2.38
C SER A 24 24.10 -15.91 -1.58
N ILE A 25 23.58 -15.34 -0.49
CA ILE A 25 22.63 -16.03 0.41
C ILE A 25 21.20 -15.50 0.28
N ASP A 26 21.04 -14.29 -0.23
CA ASP A 26 19.75 -13.78 -0.69
C ASP A 26 19.45 -14.29 -2.11
N MET A 27 18.24 -14.79 -2.33
CA MET A 27 17.87 -15.46 -3.59
C MET A 27 16.72 -14.73 -4.28
N VAL A 28 16.86 -14.53 -5.59
CA VAL A 28 15.73 -14.22 -6.47
C VAL A 28 15.43 -15.47 -7.28
N CYS A 29 14.21 -15.99 -7.18
CA CYS A 29 13.78 -17.19 -7.87
C CYS A 29 12.57 -16.85 -8.75
N SER A 30 12.56 -17.34 -9.99
CA SER A 30 11.52 -17.03 -10.95
C SER A 30 11.32 -18.16 -11.95
N ASN A 31 10.12 -18.23 -12.52
CA ASN A 31 9.80 -19.04 -13.70
C ASN A 31 9.70 -18.21 -14.99
N LEU A 32 10.06 -16.92 -14.91
CA LEU A 32 10.06 -16.00 -16.06
C LEU A 32 11.27 -16.27 -16.96
N ASN A 33 11.13 -15.91 -18.24
CA ASN A 33 12.28 -15.90 -19.15
C ASN A 33 13.33 -14.88 -18.67
N SER A 34 14.61 -15.18 -18.86
CA SER A 34 15.71 -14.27 -18.49
C SER A 34 15.67 -12.92 -19.19
N LYS A 35 14.93 -12.79 -20.30
CA LYS A 35 14.68 -11.51 -20.99
C LYS A 35 13.59 -10.66 -20.33
N ASP A 36 12.71 -11.31 -19.56
CA ASP A 36 11.55 -10.69 -18.93
C ASP A 36 11.81 -10.27 -17.48
N ILE A 37 12.97 -10.64 -16.93
CA ILE A 37 13.39 -10.25 -15.59
C ILE A 37 14.87 -9.83 -15.59
N ASN A 38 15.14 -8.66 -15.02
CA ASN A 38 16.49 -8.19 -14.73
C ASN A 38 16.64 -8.07 -13.21
N VAL A 39 17.78 -8.51 -12.68
CA VAL A 39 18.08 -8.38 -11.25
C VAL A 39 19.41 -7.68 -11.07
N GLU A 40 19.39 -6.60 -10.31
CA GLU A 40 20.57 -5.81 -9.96
C GLU A 40 20.85 -5.92 -8.47
N VAL A 41 22.12 -6.16 -8.13
CA VAL A 41 22.58 -6.20 -6.74
C VAL A 41 23.32 -4.92 -6.44
N ILE A 42 22.76 -4.09 -5.56
CA ILE A 42 23.27 -2.75 -5.26
C ILE A 42 23.72 -2.61 -3.80
N THR A 43 24.80 -1.86 -3.59
CA THR A 43 25.26 -1.51 -2.25
C THR A 43 24.50 -0.27 -1.77
N THR A 44 23.68 -0.42 -0.73
CA THR A 44 22.90 0.69 -0.16
C THR A 44 23.65 1.43 0.95
N GLY A 45 24.72 0.86 1.48
CA GLY A 45 25.45 1.40 2.64
C GLY A 45 24.71 1.25 3.97
N LEU A 46 23.59 0.51 4.00
CA LEU A 46 22.74 0.34 5.18
C LEU A 46 23.01 -0.97 5.95
N SER A 47 23.72 -1.94 5.36
CA SER A 47 23.96 -3.29 5.91
C SER A 47 25.17 -3.96 5.25
N ASP A 48 25.65 -5.09 5.81
CA ASP A 48 26.57 -6.05 5.18
C ASP A 48 25.89 -6.88 4.08
N HIS A 49 24.55 -6.78 3.97
CA HIS A 49 23.76 -7.24 2.82
C HIS A 49 23.59 -6.12 1.78
N LYS A 50 23.67 -6.51 0.50
CA LYS A 50 23.37 -5.70 -0.67
C LYS A 50 21.91 -5.87 -1.05
N ALA A 51 21.23 -4.79 -1.42
CA ALA A 51 19.86 -4.87 -1.88
C ALA A 51 19.77 -5.52 -3.26
N GLN A 52 18.66 -6.23 -3.53
CA GLN A 52 18.36 -6.78 -4.86
C GLN A 52 17.17 -6.04 -5.46
N ILE A 53 17.36 -5.39 -6.60
CA ILE A 53 16.29 -4.76 -7.37
C ILE A 53 15.91 -5.72 -8.49
N SER A 54 14.67 -6.21 -8.49
CA SER A 54 14.13 -7.06 -9.56
C SER A 54 13.16 -6.28 -10.43
N THR A 55 13.51 -6.10 -11.69
CA THR A 55 12.68 -5.40 -12.69
C THR A 55 12.08 -6.44 -13.62
N ILE A 56 10.74 -6.48 -13.71
CA ILE A 56 10.01 -7.43 -14.55
C ILE A 56 9.39 -6.67 -15.73
N ASN A 57 9.70 -7.12 -16.94
CA ASN A 57 9.12 -6.62 -18.18
C ASN A 57 7.80 -7.34 -18.44
N VAL A 58 6.70 -6.75 -18.00
CA VAL A 58 5.36 -7.24 -18.33
C VAL A 58 4.81 -6.50 -19.54
N GLN A 59 4.37 -7.24 -20.56
CA GLN A 59 3.53 -6.67 -21.60
C GLN A 59 2.18 -6.27 -20.96
N PRO A 60 1.76 -5.00 -21.07
CA PRO A 60 0.46 -4.63 -20.57
C PRO A 60 -0.60 -5.41 -21.36
N LYS A 61 -1.32 -6.33 -20.69
CA LYS A 61 -2.64 -6.72 -21.19
C LYS A 61 -3.45 -5.43 -21.35
N ASN A 62 -4.39 -5.40 -22.28
CA ASN A 62 -5.39 -4.31 -22.37
C ASN A 62 -6.11 -4.19 -21.02
N LEU A 63 -5.55 -3.42 -20.09
CA LEU A 63 -6.10 -3.20 -18.78
C LEU A 63 -7.31 -2.30 -19.02
N LYS A 64 -8.51 -2.83 -18.76
CA LYS A 64 -9.67 -1.97 -18.56
C LYS A 64 -9.25 -0.95 -17.50
N LEU A 65 -9.37 0.35 -17.82
CA LEU A 65 -9.04 1.41 -16.87
C LEU A 65 -9.72 1.06 -15.54
N PRO A 66 -8.95 0.87 -14.45
CA PRO A 66 -9.53 0.47 -13.19
C PRO A 66 -10.46 1.59 -12.75
N SER A 67 -11.76 1.30 -12.72
CA SER A 67 -12.71 2.25 -12.14
C SER A 67 -12.45 2.28 -10.64
N SER A 68 -12.05 3.41 -10.12
CA SER A 68 -11.86 3.62 -8.69
C SER A 68 -13.09 4.31 -8.10
N THR A 69 -13.44 3.94 -6.88
CA THR A 69 -14.42 4.67 -6.08
C THR A 69 -13.66 5.47 -5.03
N ARG A 70 -13.89 6.79 -4.96
CA ARG A 70 -13.31 7.64 -3.91
C ARG A 70 -14.34 8.60 -3.36
N ARG A 71 -14.15 9.01 -2.11
CA ARG A 71 -14.89 10.16 -1.53
C ARG A 71 -14.45 11.45 -2.22
N GLN A 72 -15.40 12.35 -2.43
CA GLN A 72 -15.12 13.64 -3.05
C GLN A 72 -14.64 14.67 -2.03
N TYR A 73 -13.34 14.70 -1.74
CA TYR A 73 -12.70 15.72 -0.88
C TYR A 73 -12.29 16.98 -1.63
N ASN A 74 -13.20 17.56 -2.42
CA ASN A 74 -12.95 18.86 -3.04
C ASN A 74 -13.16 20.00 -2.01
N GLN A 75 -12.71 21.21 -2.34
CA GLN A 75 -12.75 22.34 -1.42
C GLN A 75 -14.17 22.67 -0.92
N GLU A 76 -15.16 22.61 -1.79
CA GLU A 76 -16.57 22.88 -1.45
C GLU A 76 -17.10 21.85 -0.45
N ASN A 77 -16.92 20.56 -0.75
CA ASN A 77 -17.34 19.45 0.10
C ASN A 77 -16.66 19.47 1.46
N LEU A 78 -15.37 19.84 1.52
CA LEU A 78 -14.63 20.00 2.76
C LEU A 78 -15.11 21.22 3.57
N ASN A 79 -15.49 22.31 2.91
CA ASN A 79 -16.08 23.46 3.59
C ASN A 79 -17.45 23.10 4.19
N GLN A 80 -18.29 22.37 3.43
CA GLN A 80 -19.57 21.85 3.93
C GLN A 80 -19.37 20.88 5.11
N LEU A 81 -18.35 20.00 5.04
CA LEU A 81 -18.00 19.10 6.15
C LEU A 81 -17.67 19.89 7.41
N LYS A 82 -16.85 20.94 7.30
CA LYS A 82 -16.48 21.80 8.44
C LYS A 82 -17.69 22.48 9.06
N VAL A 83 -18.57 23.05 8.24
CA VAL A 83 -19.81 23.71 8.70
C VAL A 83 -20.74 22.70 9.39
N MET A 84 -20.88 21.50 8.82
CA MET A 84 -21.71 20.46 9.41
C MET A 84 -21.17 20.01 10.77
N LEU A 85 -19.87 19.73 10.87
CA LEU A 85 -19.24 19.29 12.11
C LEU A 85 -19.15 20.39 13.17
N SER A 86 -19.05 21.67 12.79
CA SER A 86 -19.07 22.79 13.75
C SER A 86 -20.42 22.97 14.44
N ASN A 87 -21.49 22.46 13.82
CA ASN A 87 -22.84 22.51 14.38
C ASN A 87 -23.19 21.28 15.23
N VAL A 88 -22.28 20.30 15.34
CA VAL A 88 -22.45 19.13 16.21
C VAL A 88 -22.05 19.49 17.63
N THR A 89 -22.91 19.18 18.62
CA THR A 89 -22.67 19.49 20.04
C THR A 89 -21.70 18.53 20.72
N TRP A 90 -21.56 17.30 20.21
CA TRP A 90 -20.73 16.22 20.76
C TRP A 90 -21.09 15.79 22.19
N CYS A 91 -22.24 16.20 22.72
CA CYS A 91 -22.69 15.82 24.06
C CYS A 91 -22.79 14.29 24.22
N ASP A 92 -23.24 13.58 23.19
CA ASP A 92 -23.37 12.11 23.21
C ASP A 92 -22.03 11.38 23.17
N VAL A 93 -20.93 12.09 22.95
CA VAL A 93 -19.56 11.57 23.06
C VAL A 93 -18.98 11.94 24.42
N TYR A 94 -19.03 13.22 24.80
CA TYR A 94 -18.39 13.72 26.03
C TYR A 94 -19.11 13.29 27.32
N ASN A 95 -20.42 13.14 27.29
CA ASN A 95 -21.22 12.81 28.47
C ASN A 95 -21.52 11.31 28.59
N ASN A 96 -20.96 10.49 27.71
CA ASN A 96 -21.20 9.06 27.72
C ASN A 96 -20.25 8.35 28.69
N ILE A 97 -20.82 7.53 29.57
CA ILE A 97 -20.09 6.78 30.58
C ILE A 97 -19.40 5.56 29.94
N GLU A 98 -20.05 4.96 28.94
CA GLU A 98 -19.55 3.77 28.26
C GLU A 98 -18.65 4.18 27.10
N VAL A 99 -17.37 3.81 27.17
CA VAL A 99 -16.33 4.21 26.20
C VAL A 99 -16.67 3.71 24.80
N ASP A 100 -17.15 2.48 24.67
CA ASP A 100 -17.53 1.90 23.38
C ASP A 100 -18.69 2.68 22.75
N GLN A 101 -19.69 3.06 23.55
CA GLN A 101 -20.82 3.85 23.07
C GLN A 101 -20.40 5.28 22.69
N ALA A 102 -19.47 5.88 23.44
CA ALA A 102 -18.89 7.18 23.09
C ALA A 102 -18.18 7.13 21.72
N TYR A 103 -17.40 6.07 21.49
CA TYR A 103 -16.72 5.83 20.22
C TYR A 103 -17.71 5.63 19.07
N ASP A 104 -18.74 4.80 19.27
CA ASP A 104 -19.77 4.55 18.27
C ASP A 104 -20.51 5.84 17.92
N ASN A 105 -20.86 6.66 18.91
CA ASN A 105 -21.52 7.95 18.70
C ASN A 105 -20.64 8.91 17.88
N PHE A 106 -19.34 8.97 18.18
CA PHE A 106 -18.38 9.75 17.40
C PHE A 106 -18.31 9.25 15.96
N ASN A 107 -18.10 7.95 15.78
CA ASN A 107 -17.90 7.33 14.48
C ASN A 107 -19.16 7.45 13.60
N ASN A 108 -20.35 7.26 14.17
CA ASN A 108 -21.62 7.41 13.47
C ASN A 108 -21.82 8.85 13.00
N THR A 109 -21.56 9.83 13.87
CA THR A 109 -21.70 11.25 13.54
C THR A 109 -20.72 11.67 12.43
N LEU A 110 -19.45 11.25 12.55
CA LEU A 110 -18.44 11.54 11.54
C LEU A 110 -18.76 10.87 10.19
N ASN A 111 -19.19 9.61 10.20
CA ASN A 111 -19.55 8.91 8.97
C ASN A 111 -20.79 9.51 8.30
N LEU A 112 -21.79 9.93 9.08
CA LEU A 112 -22.96 10.63 8.56
C LEU A 112 -22.54 11.94 7.87
N ALA A 113 -21.69 12.73 8.53
CA ALA A 113 -21.18 13.97 7.95
C ALA A 113 -20.39 13.72 6.67
N LEU A 114 -19.47 12.74 6.68
CA LEU A 114 -18.69 12.35 5.50
C LEU A 114 -19.54 11.79 4.36
N ASN A 115 -20.58 11.01 4.65
CA ASN A 115 -21.47 10.47 3.62
C ASN A 115 -22.34 11.57 3.00
N THR A 116 -22.71 12.58 3.80
CA THR A 116 -23.52 13.71 3.36
C THR A 116 -22.70 14.67 2.49
N THR A 117 -21.52 15.09 2.94
CA THR A 117 -20.75 16.15 2.29
C THR A 117 -19.67 15.62 1.34
N CYS A 118 -19.12 14.44 1.62
CA CYS A 118 -18.02 13.81 0.87
C CYS A 118 -18.42 12.42 0.34
N PRO A 119 -19.48 12.31 -0.49
CA PRO A 119 -20.01 11.03 -0.94
C PRO A 119 -18.98 10.27 -1.78
N ILE A 120 -19.07 8.93 -1.74
CA ILE A 120 -18.29 8.05 -2.60
C ILE A 120 -18.83 8.15 -4.02
N LYS A 121 -17.97 8.52 -4.98
CA LYS A 121 -18.30 8.51 -6.40
C LYS A 121 -17.37 7.58 -7.15
N LYS A 122 -17.95 6.87 -8.12
CA LYS A 122 -17.21 6.11 -9.12
C LYS A 122 -16.59 7.09 -10.10
N LEU A 123 -15.28 6.97 -10.28
CA LEU A 123 -14.56 7.71 -11.31
C LEU A 123 -14.33 6.77 -12.48
N ARG A 124 -14.64 7.31 -13.65
CA ARG A 124 -14.44 6.65 -14.94
C ARG A 124 -13.22 7.26 -15.59
#